data_AF-A0A6U4WMH4-F1
#
_entry.id   AF-A0A6U4WMH4-F1
#
_cell.length_a   1.000
_cell.length_b   1.000
_cell.length_c   1.000
_cell.angle_alpha   90.00
_cell.angle_beta   90.00
_cell.angle_gamma   90.00
#
_symmetry.space_group_name_H-M   'P 1'
#
loop_
_entity.id
_entity.type
_entity.pdbx_description
1 polymer ?
#
loop_
_entity_poly.entity_id
_entity_poly.type
_entity_poly.pdbx_seq_one_letter_code
_entity_poly.pdbx_strand_id
1 'polypeptide(L)'
;GCCIEAVPADVVGGVTANVFVEPDGTARLQSVQQQISSPQYTCAGVVHPQTSAPFEAIRDAAMSIAGAAFRKKITGYISVDFVVFRRPDNRALRMWAVDVELRITNCALAHSLAMLTTGAQYDHETGHCIVRTRQQQLGASSAGGAGDVSVASVTTTSEVGETTRPLCYAYSGVLHHPFISALRHAAFFSLCKQRGLSFDVHTRTGVVYHLVDVLLCNCLGFLCIAGSFHQCAGMLLDSVDFLQQQLNAANASHTEGACNVNALLTAARNMAQKAAVERRRQIGQQQQQQQQHASQSFASTTRR
;
A
#
# COMPACT_ATOMS: atom_id res chain seq x y z
N GLY A 1 -16.32 16.40 -22.97
CA GLY A 1 -17.20 15.31 -23.42
C GLY A 1 -17.72 14.58 -22.20
N CYS A 2 -18.83 13.85 -22.32
CA CYS A 2 -19.28 12.91 -21.31
C CYS A 2 -19.13 11.47 -21.84
N CYS A 3 -18.92 10.52 -20.93
CA CYS A 3 -18.95 9.09 -21.23
C CYS A 3 -20.13 8.47 -20.47
N ILE A 4 -20.85 7.54 -21.11
CA ILE A 4 -21.87 6.71 -20.48
C ILE A 4 -21.41 5.28 -20.64
N GLU A 5 -21.19 4.60 -19.53
CA GLU A 5 -20.71 3.21 -19.49
C GLU A 5 -21.57 2.34 -18.58
N ALA A 6 -21.47 1.03 -18.76
CA ALA A 6 -22.21 0.06 -17.97
C ALA A 6 -21.57 -0.11 -16.57
N VAL A 7 -22.40 -0.13 -15.52
CA VAL A 7 -21.94 -0.43 -14.16
C VAL A 7 -22.13 -1.92 -13.88
N PRO A 8 -21.06 -2.69 -13.59
CA PRO A 8 -21.18 -4.11 -13.28
C PRO A 8 -21.84 -4.34 -11.92
N ALA A 9 -22.66 -5.39 -11.80
CA ALA A 9 -23.49 -5.62 -10.61
C ALA A 9 -22.73 -6.19 -9.39
N ASP A 10 -21.67 -7.00 -9.59
CA ASP A 10 -20.89 -7.63 -8.51
C ASP A 10 -19.42 -7.21 -8.59
N VAL A 11 -19.14 -5.95 -8.23
CA VAL A 11 -17.78 -5.40 -8.15
C VAL A 11 -17.00 -6.05 -7.02
N VAL A 12 -15.84 -6.60 -7.37
CA VAL A 12 -14.85 -7.15 -6.44
C VAL A 12 -13.91 -6.06 -5.94
N GLY A 13 -13.47 -5.17 -6.83
CA GLY A 13 -12.67 -4.00 -6.47
C GLY A 13 -12.13 -3.24 -7.69
N GLY A 14 -11.58 -2.06 -7.43
CA GLY A 14 -10.84 -1.28 -8.42
C GLY A 14 -9.34 -1.50 -8.33
N VAL A 15 -8.64 -1.40 -9.45
CA VAL A 15 -7.18 -1.54 -9.54
C VAL A 15 -6.63 -0.41 -10.39
N THR A 16 -5.54 0.21 -9.96
CA THR A 16 -4.76 1.15 -10.78
C THR A 16 -3.42 0.53 -11.12
N ALA A 17 -3.10 0.46 -12.41
CA ALA A 17 -1.80 0.05 -12.93
C ALA A 17 -1.07 1.28 -13.47
N ASN A 18 0.13 1.55 -12.97
CA ASN A 18 0.95 2.68 -13.36
C ASN A 18 2.07 2.20 -14.28
N VAL A 19 2.12 2.73 -15.50
CA VAL A 19 3.08 2.35 -16.54
C VAL A 19 3.86 3.59 -16.97
N PHE A 20 5.13 3.38 -17.33
CA PHE A 20 5.93 4.40 -18.00
C PHE A 20 6.33 3.91 -19.39
N VAL A 21 6.09 4.75 -20.40
CA VAL A 21 6.44 4.48 -21.80
C VAL A 21 7.58 5.40 -22.20
N GLU A 22 8.72 4.82 -22.53
CA GLU A 22 9.90 5.53 -23.01
C GLU A 22 9.73 5.98 -24.48
N PRO A 23 10.46 7.02 -24.93
CA PRO A 23 10.39 7.52 -26.30
C PRO A 23 10.76 6.50 -27.39
N ASP A 24 11.53 5.46 -27.04
CA ASP A 24 11.92 4.36 -27.93
C ASP A 24 10.84 3.28 -28.06
N GLY A 25 9.77 3.35 -27.25
CA GLY A 25 8.67 2.38 -27.21
C GLY A 25 8.82 1.31 -26.13
N THR A 26 9.91 1.32 -25.37
CA THR A 26 10.06 0.47 -24.19
C THR A 26 9.02 0.88 -23.15
N ALA A 27 8.25 -0.09 -22.63
CA ALA A 27 7.26 0.17 -21.59
C ALA A 27 7.60 -0.63 -20.34
N ARG A 28 7.38 -0.03 -19.16
CA ARG A 28 7.59 -0.67 -17.86
C ARG A 28 6.41 -0.41 -16.93
N LEU A 29 5.82 -1.48 -16.42
CA LEU A 29 4.84 -1.41 -15.35
C LEU A 29 5.55 -0.98 -14.06
N GLN A 30 5.30 0.24 -13.58
CA GLN A 30 5.96 0.80 -12.40
C GLN A 30 5.31 0.37 -11.09
N SER A 31 3.99 0.14 -11.08
CA SER A 31 3.29 -0.39 -9.91
C SER A 31 1.87 -0.83 -10.24
N VAL A 32 1.32 -1.67 -9.37
CA VAL A 32 -0.10 -2.02 -9.34
C VAL A 32 -0.63 -1.87 -7.92
N GLN A 33 -1.77 -1.21 -7.79
CA GLN A 33 -2.39 -0.88 -6.50
C GLN A 33 -3.89 -1.16 -6.56
N GLN A 34 -4.47 -1.55 -5.43
CA GLN A 34 -5.90 -1.71 -5.26
C GLN A 34 -6.50 -0.38 -4.81
N GLN A 35 -7.59 0.05 -5.43
CA GLN A 35 -8.31 1.24 -5.03
C GLN A 35 -9.12 1.01 -3.75
N ILE A 36 -9.08 1.98 -2.86
CA ILE A 36 -9.95 2.09 -1.69
C ILE A 36 -11.20 2.83 -2.17
N SER A 37 -12.22 2.11 -2.61
CA SER A 37 -13.45 2.74 -3.10
C SER A 37 -14.24 3.42 -1.99
N SER A 38 -14.70 4.64 -2.28
CA SER A 38 -15.76 5.30 -1.54
C SER A 38 -17.14 4.82 -2.04
N PRO A 39 -18.22 5.00 -1.25
CA PRO A 39 -19.59 4.73 -1.69
C PRO A 39 -20.04 5.50 -2.94
N GLN A 40 -19.36 6.61 -3.28
CA GLN A 40 -19.68 7.46 -4.43
C GLN A 40 -18.96 7.05 -5.73
N TYR A 41 -18.43 5.82 -5.81
CA TYR A 41 -17.62 5.34 -6.94
C TYR A 41 -16.36 6.18 -7.20
N THR A 42 -15.85 6.86 -6.17
CA THR A 42 -14.57 7.58 -6.25
C THR A 42 -13.47 6.80 -5.55
N CYS A 43 -12.23 6.95 -6.03
CA CYS A 43 -11.06 6.41 -5.37
C CYS A 43 -10.70 7.31 -4.18
N ALA A 44 -10.88 6.82 -2.94
CA ALA A 44 -10.52 7.54 -1.73
C ALA A 44 -9.02 7.41 -1.39
N GLY A 45 -8.33 6.45 -2.00
CA GLY A 45 -6.94 6.11 -1.71
C GLY A 45 -6.59 4.78 -2.37
N VAL A 46 -5.38 4.27 -2.10
CA VAL A 46 -4.93 2.99 -2.67
C VAL A 46 -4.19 2.15 -1.66
N VAL A 47 -4.11 0.84 -1.90
CA VAL A 47 -3.38 -0.11 -1.07
C VAL A 47 -2.57 -1.06 -1.95
N HIS A 48 -1.43 -1.50 -1.43
CA HIS A 48 -0.56 -2.48 -2.07
C HIS A 48 -0.20 -3.60 -1.09
N PRO A 49 -0.12 -4.87 -1.54
CA PRO A 49 -0.43 -5.33 -2.91
C PRO A 49 -1.93 -5.33 -3.23
N GLN A 50 -2.28 -5.40 -4.52
CA GLN A 50 -3.67 -5.65 -4.94
C GLN A 50 -4.00 -7.14 -4.89
N THR A 51 -5.25 -7.48 -4.62
CA THR A 51 -5.71 -8.88 -4.47
C THR A 51 -7.00 -9.19 -5.23
N SER A 52 -7.53 -8.25 -6.03
CA SER A 52 -8.84 -8.41 -6.67
C SER A 52 -8.78 -9.21 -7.97
N ALA A 53 -7.63 -9.22 -8.67
CA ALA A 53 -7.43 -10.01 -9.87
C ALA A 53 -6.00 -10.60 -9.93
N PRO A 54 -5.76 -11.64 -10.77
CA PRO A 54 -4.41 -12.13 -11.04
C PRO A 54 -3.50 -11.01 -11.57
N PHE A 55 -2.27 -10.92 -11.04
CA PHE A 55 -1.32 -9.87 -11.40
C PHE A 55 -0.99 -9.87 -12.91
N GLU A 56 -0.73 -11.05 -13.48
CA GLU A 56 -0.41 -11.23 -14.89
C GLU A 56 -1.50 -10.64 -15.81
N ALA A 57 -2.78 -10.83 -15.46
CA ALA A 57 -3.89 -10.29 -16.25
C ALA A 57 -3.91 -8.74 -16.22
N ILE A 58 -3.60 -8.14 -15.07
CA ILE A 58 -3.50 -6.68 -14.93
C ILE A 58 -2.28 -6.15 -15.70
N ARG A 59 -1.12 -6.80 -15.53
CA ARG A 59 0.12 -6.43 -16.23
C ARG A 59 -0.07 -6.46 -17.73
N ASP A 60 -0.54 -7.58 -18.27
CA ASP A 60 -0.64 -7.77 -19.72
C ASP A 60 -1.68 -6.80 -20.33
N ALA A 61 -2.78 -6.55 -19.63
CA ALA A 61 -3.77 -5.55 -20.04
C ALA A 61 -3.19 -4.12 -20.05
N ALA A 62 -2.50 -3.71 -18.97
CA ALA A 62 -1.89 -2.39 -18.87
C ALA A 62 -0.77 -2.19 -19.92
N MET A 63 0.04 -3.22 -20.15
CA MET A 63 1.11 -3.22 -21.16
C MET A 63 0.55 -3.17 -22.58
N SER A 64 -0.59 -3.81 -22.84
CA SER A 64 -1.29 -3.71 -24.13
C SER A 64 -1.76 -2.27 -24.40
N ILE A 65 -2.32 -1.60 -23.39
CA ILE A 65 -2.72 -0.19 -23.46
C ILE A 65 -1.51 0.71 -23.68
N ALA A 66 -0.40 0.47 -22.98
CA ALA A 66 0.84 1.20 -23.17
C ALA A 66 1.39 1.07 -24.60
N GLY A 67 1.38 -0.14 -25.17
CA GLY A 67 1.74 -0.36 -26.57
C GLY A 67 0.81 0.36 -27.55
N ALA A 68 -0.49 0.43 -27.25
CA ALA A 68 -1.44 1.20 -28.05
C ALA A 68 -1.19 2.72 -27.95
N ALA A 69 -0.86 3.21 -26.76
CA ALA A 69 -0.49 4.61 -26.53
C ALA A 69 0.77 4.99 -27.31
N PHE A 70 1.81 4.16 -27.27
CA PHE A 70 3.04 4.38 -28.03
C PHE A 70 2.81 4.45 -29.55
N ARG A 71 1.97 3.56 -30.11
CA ARG A 71 1.58 3.62 -31.54
C ARG A 71 0.91 4.95 -31.91
N LYS A 72 0.26 5.60 -30.94
CA LYS A 72 -0.34 6.93 -31.06
C LYS A 72 0.62 8.07 -30.71
N LYS A 73 1.92 7.79 -30.55
CA LYS A 73 2.98 8.75 -30.17
C LYS A 73 2.78 9.36 -28.77
N ILE A 74 2.14 8.63 -27.87
CA ILE A 74 1.99 9.01 -26.47
C ILE A 74 3.08 8.30 -25.67
N THR A 75 3.92 9.08 -25.02
CA THR A 75 5.05 8.63 -24.19
C THR A 75 4.99 9.31 -22.82
N GLY A 76 5.63 8.73 -21.81
CA GLY A 76 5.64 9.22 -20.44
C GLY A 76 4.79 8.37 -19.50
N TYR A 77 4.26 8.99 -18.44
CA TYR A 77 3.46 8.32 -17.41
C TYR A 77 2.04 8.07 -17.88
N ILE A 78 1.58 6.84 -17.67
CA ILE A 78 0.21 6.39 -17.96
C ILE A 78 -0.30 5.61 -16.75
N SER A 79 -1.38 6.07 -16.12
CA SER A 79 -2.12 5.28 -15.15
C SER A 79 -3.38 4.72 -15.81
N VAL A 80 -3.62 3.43 -15.62
CA VAL A 80 -4.81 2.75 -16.14
C VAL A 80 -5.62 2.22 -14.97
N ASP A 81 -6.87 2.62 -14.90
CA ASP A 81 -7.82 2.15 -13.90
C ASP A 81 -8.67 1.02 -14.47
N PHE A 82 -8.80 -0.02 -13.67
CA PHE A 82 -9.60 -1.21 -13.96
C PHE A 82 -10.64 -1.42 -12.87
N VAL A 83 -11.82 -1.90 -13.27
CA VAL A 83 -12.81 -2.49 -12.36
C VAL A 83 -12.82 -4.00 -12.53
N VAL A 84 -12.68 -4.72 -11.42
CA VAL A 84 -12.79 -6.18 -11.37
C VAL A 84 -14.15 -6.55 -10.80
N PHE A 85 -14.87 -7.44 -11.48
CA PHE A 85 -16.21 -7.87 -11.10
C PHE A 85 -16.43 -9.34 -11.41
N ARG A 86 -17.47 -9.95 -10.82
CA ARG A 86 -17.91 -11.30 -11.15
C ARG A 86 -19.09 -11.26 -12.09
N ARG A 87 -19.09 -12.13 -13.09
CA ARG A 87 -20.27 -12.27 -13.93
C ARG A 87 -21.46 -12.86 -13.13
N PRO A 88 -22.70 -12.40 -13.40
CA PRO A 88 -23.88 -12.93 -12.72
C PRO A 88 -24.15 -14.42 -13.01
N ASP A 89 -23.81 -14.90 -14.21
CA ASP A 89 -24.15 -16.23 -14.70
C ASP A 89 -23.28 -17.33 -14.12
N ASN A 90 -21.96 -17.17 -14.13
CA ASN A 90 -21.01 -18.22 -13.75
C ASN A 90 -20.00 -17.79 -12.67
N ARG A 91 -20.18 -16.60 -12.08
CA ARG A 91 -19.30 -16.02 -11.05
C ARG A 91 -17.84 -15.83 -11.51
N ALA A 92 -17.54 -16.00 -12.81
CA ALA A 92 -16.18 -15.84 -13.33
C ALA A 92 -15.74 -14.39 -13.18
N LEU A 93 -14.47 -14.21 -12.79
CA LEU A 93 -13.86 -12.88 -12.73
C LEU A 93 -13.73 -12.29 -14.13
N ARG A 94 -14.02 -11.00 -14.22
CA ARG A 94 -13.83 -10.15 -15.40
C ARG A 94 -13.24 -8.82 -14.95
N MET A 95 -12.51 -8.20 -15.87
CA MET A 95 -11.84 -6.93 -15.65
C MET A 95 -12.12 -6.03 -16.84
N TRP A 96 -12.53 -4.78 -16.57
CA TRP A 96 -12.71 -3.74 -17.58
C TRP A 96 -11.78 -2.57 -17.28
N ALA A 97 -11.16 -2.00 -18.31
CA ALA A 97 -10.50 -0.71 -18.20
C ALA A 97 -11.57 0.39 -18.21
N VAL A 98 -11.52 1.30 -17.25
CA VAL A 98 -12.53 2.35 -17.04
C VAL A 98 -11.97 3.74 -17.22
N ASP A 99 -10.69 3.95 -16.94
CA ASP A 99 -10.04 5.25 -17.12
C ASP A 99 -8.56 5.11 -17.48
N VAL A 100 -8.03 6.12 -18.18
CA VAL A 100 -6.62 6.24 -18.54
C VAL A 100 -6.15 7.68 -18.31
N GLU A 101 -5.22 7.86 -17.39
CA GLU A 101 -4.61 9.15 -17.09
C GLU A 101 -3.21 9.25 -17.71
N LEU A 102 -3.05 10.14 -18.68
CA LEU A 102 -1.78 10.38 -19.39
C LEU A 102 -0.88 11.38 -18.64
N ARG A 103 -0.69 11.14 -17.35
CA ARG A 103 0.13 11.97 -16.46
C ARG A 103 0.63 11.14 -15.29
N ILE A 104 1.58 11.69 -14.54
CA ILE A 104 1.91 11.14 -13.24
C ILE A 104 0.76 11.40 -12.26
N THR A 105 0.35 10.35 -11.53
CA THR A 105 -0.76 10.40 -10.59
C THR A 105 -0.25 10.36 -9.16
N ASN A 106 -1.08 10.81 -8.22
CA ASN A 106 -0.75 10.73 -6.78
C ASN A 106 -0.58 9.27 -6.32
N CYS A 107 -1.31 8.33 -6.94
CA CYS A 107 -1.19 6.90 -6.67
C CYS A 107 0.18 6.36 -7.12
N ALA A 108 0.63 6.72 -8.32
CA ALA A 108 1.97 6.38 -8.82
C ALA A 108 3.09 6.98 -7.95
N LEU A 109 2.94 8.24 -7.52
CA LEU A 109 3.87 8.88 -6.60
C LEU A 109 3.89 8.22 -5.22
N ALA A 110 2.74 7.82 -4.70
CA ALA A 110 2.65 7.12 -3.42
C ALA A 110 3.43 5.81 -3.43
N HIS A 111 3.41 5.06 -4.55
CA HIS A 111 4.25 3.88 -4.70
C HIS A 111 5.74 4.24 -4.66
N SER A 112 6.14 5.26 -5.42
CA SER A 112 7.53 5.73 -5.45
C SER A 112 8.02 6.19 -4.07
N LEU A 113 7.17 6.89 -3.32
CA LEU A 113 7.43 7.29 -1.94
C LEU A 113 7.55 6.08 -1.00
N ALA A 114 6.71 5.05 -1.16
CA ALA A 114 6.81 3.82 -0.39
C ALA A 114 8.13 3.07 -0.66
N MET A 115 8.57 3.00 -1.93
CA MET A 115 9.86 2.42 -2.29
C MET A 115 11.01 3.21 -1.67
N LEU A 116 11.00 4.54 -1.80
CA LEU A 116 12.04 5.42 -1.29
C LEU A 116 12.17 5.35 0.23
N THR A 117 11.06 5.40 0.96
CA THR A 117 11.05 5.40 2.42
C THR A 117 11.46 4.07 3.03
N THR A 118 11.25 2.96 2.31
CA THR A 118 11.53 1.61 2.82
C THR A 118 12.77 0.97 2.23
N GLY A 119 13.29 1.52 1.12
CA GLY A 119 14.30 0.87 0.30
C GLY A 119 13.82 -0.45 -0.32
N ALA A 120 12.50 -0.65 -0.44
CA ALA A 120 11.95 -1.85 -1.07
C ALA A 120 12.28 -1.89 -2.56
N GLN A 121 12.39 -3.11 -3.10
CA GLN A 121 12.49 -3.35 -4.52
C GLN A 121 11.17 -3.91 -5.04
N TYR A 122 10.66 -3.31 -6.11
CA TYR A 122 9.49 -3.79 -6.82
C TYR A 122 9.91 -4.75 -7.93
N ASP A 123 9.35 -5.96 -7.91
CA ASP A 123 9.49 -6.93 -8.97
C ASP A 123 8.37 -6.72 -10.00
N HIS A 124 8.77 -6.34 -11.21
CA HIS A 124 7.87 -6.04 -12.32
C HIS A 124 7.16 -7.28 -12.88
N GLU A 125 7.71 -8.48 -12.66
CA GLU A 125 7.15 -9.74 -13.17
C GLU A 125 6.13 -10.35 -12.22
N THR A 126 6.33 -10.18 -10.92
CA THR A 126 5.44 -10.76 -9.90
C THR A 126 4.53 -9.74 -9.24
N GLY A 127 4.85 -8.45 -9.34
CA GLY A 127 4.12 -7.38 -8.68
C GLY A 127 4.39 -7.29 -7.17
N HIS A 128 5.37 -8.03 -6.65
CA HIS A 128 5.72 -8.02 -5.24
C HIS A 128 6.76 -6.95 -4.91
N CYS A 129 6.63 -6.37 -3.73
CA CYS A 129 7.61 -5.48 -3.15
C CYS A 129 8.32 -6.16 -1.97
N ILE A 130 9.65 -6.19 -1.99
CA ILE A 130 10.46 -6.81 -0.94
C ILE A 130 11.33 -5.76 -0.25
N VAL A 131 11.21 -5.68 1.07
CA VAL A 131 12.14 -4.92 1.93
C VAL A 131 13.24 -5.87 2.38
N ARG A 132 14.48 -5.51 2.08
CA ARG A 132 15.68 -6.20 2.58
C ARG A 132 16.25 -5.44 3.77
N THR A 133 16.39 -6.14 4.89
CA THR A 133 17.02 -5.62 6.11
C THR A 133 18.29 -6.41 6.39
N ARG A 134 19.42 -5.70 6.37
CA ARG A 134 20.71 -6.23 6.80
C ARG A 134 20.74 -6.22 8.32
N GLN A 135 20.83 -7.39 8.97
CA GLN A 135 21.14 -7.42 10.40
C GLN A 135 22.56 -6.87 10.58
N GLN A 136 22.68 -5.66 11.12
CA GLN A 136 23.94 -5.25 11.73
C GLN A 136 24.11 -6.09 12.99
N GLN A 137 25.11 -6.98 13.00
CA GLN A 137 25.61 -7.53 14.25
C GLN A 137 26.05 -6.34 15.10
N LEU A 138 25.33 -6.08 16.20
CA LEU A 138 25.84 -5.27 17.29
C LEU A 138 27.02 -6.04 17.88
N GLY A 139 28.21 -5.81 17.32
CA GLY A 139 29.46 -6.23 17.93
C GLY A 139 29.53 -5.58 19.31
N ALA A 140 29.50 -6.40 20.35
CA ALA A 140 29.88 -5.96 21.68
C ALA A 140 31.34 -5.51 21.61
N SER A 141 31.56 -4.20 21.51
CA SER A 141 32.89 -3.61 21.66
C SER A 141 33.34 -3.84 23.11
N SER A 142 34.06 -4.94 23.33
CA SER A 142 34.90 -5.07 24.52
C SER A 142 36.08 -4.12 24.36
N ALA A 143 36.20 -3.21 25.32
CA ALA A 143 37.34 -2.34 25.46
C ALA A 143 38.61 -3.16 25.76
N GLY A 144 39.73 -2.81 25.11
CA GLY A 144 41.07 -3.13 25.60
C GLY A 144 41.98 -3.81 24.58
N GLY A 145 43.09 -3.13 24.27
CA GLY A 145 44.30 -3.78 23.73
C GLY A 145 44.86 -3.11 22.48
N ALA A 146 45.85 -2.24 22.65
CA ALA A 146 46.78 -1.88 21.60
C ALA A 146 47.67 -3.10 21.28
N GLY A 147 47.74 -3.51 20.01
CA GLY A 147 48.60 -4.62 19.59
C GLY A 147 48.44 -5.00 18.12
N ASP A 148 49.39 -4.51 17.33
CA ASP A 148 49.96 -5.09 16.10
C ASP A 148 49.13 -5.20 14.81
N VAL A 149 49.68 -4.64 13.72
CA VAL A 149 49.11 -4.64 12.38
C VAL A 149 49.78 -5.76 11.58
N SER A 150 49.05 -6.85 11.33
CA SER A 150 49.43 -7.83 10.31
C SER A 150 48.47 -7.73 9.11
N VAL A 151 49.06 -7.54 7.93
CA VAL A 151 48.36 -7.52 6.64
C VAL A 151 48.46 -8.92 6.05
N ALA A 152 47.37 -9.69 6.05
CA ALA A 152 47.23 -10.89 5.22
C ALA A 152 45.75 -11.27 4.96
N SER A 153 45.39 -11.15 3.68
CA SER A 153 44.57 -12.09 2.87
C SER A 153 43.20 -12.63 3.34
N VAL A 154 42.16 -12.15 2.64
CA VAL A 154 41.27 -12.92 1.74
C VAL A 154 40.39 -14.05 2.31
N THR A 155 39.08 -13.86 2.09
CA THR A 155 37.94 -14.81 2.09
C THR A 155 37.57 -15.52 3.39
N THR A 156 36.56 -14.94 4.03
CA THR A 156 35.35 -15.67 4.46
C THR A 156 34.22 -14.65 4.51
N THR A 157 33.40 -14.62 3.45
CA THR A 157 32.10 -13.95 3.48
C THR A 157 31.20 -14.76 4.41
N SER A 158 31.31 -14.50 5.70
CA SER A 158 30.33 -14.93 6.70
C SER A 158 28.98 -14.37 6.28
N GLU A 159 28.03 -15.25 5.99
CA GLU A 159 26.66 -14.94 5.59
C GLU A 159 25.99 -14.08 6.67
N VAL A 160 26.01 -12.76 6.47
CA VAL A 160 25.21 -11.82 7.24
C VAL A 160 23.76 -12.13 6.89
N GLY A 161 23.00 -12.70 7.84
CA GLY A 161 21.61 -13.10 7.64
C GLY A 161 20.77 -11.94 7.09
N GLU A 162 20.46 -12.00 5.80
CA GLU A 162 19.60 -11.05 5.13
C GLU A 162 18.15 -11.45 5.37
N THR A 163 17.38 -10.59 6.03
CA THR A 163 15.96 -10.84 6.25
C THR A 163 15.15 -10.11 5.19
N THR A 164 14.33 -10.84 4.45
CA THR A 164 13.40 -10.30 3.46
C THR A 164 11.99 -10.31 4.02
N ARG A 165 11.27 -9.19 3.88
CA ARG A 165 9.83 -9.13 4.20
C ARG A 165 9.03 -8.51 3.06
N PRO A 166 7.77 -8.92 2.86
CA PRO A 166 6.88 -8.25 1.93
C PRO A 166 6.59 -6.82 2.43
N LEU A 167 6.45 -5.89 1.50
CA LEU A 167 5.96 -4.55 1.78
C LEU A 167 4.44 -4.50 1.58
N CYS A 168 3.72 -4.06 2.61
CA CYS A 168 2.35 -3.58 2.47
C CYS A 168 2.32 -2.07 2.74
N TYR A 169 1.52 -1.33 1.97
CA TYR A 169 1.22 0.07 2.31
C TYR A 169 -0.20 0.46 1.91
N ALA A 170 -0.77 1.43 2.63
CA ALA A 170 -2.02 2.09 2.28
C ALA A 170 -1.80 3.60 2.19
N TYR A 171 -2.30 4.21 1.14
CA TYR A 171 -2.19 5.63 0.83
C TYR A 171 -3.57 6.29 0.87
N SER A 172 -3.68 7.40 1.58
CA SER A 172 -4.94 8.11 1.81
C SER A 172 -5.39 9.02 0.66
N GLY A 173 -4.59 9.17 -0.40
CA GLY A 173 -4.79 10.31 -1.30
C GLY A 173 -4.42 11.64 -0.64
N VAL A 174 -4.80 12.73 -1.30
CA VAL A 174 -4.70 14.10 -0.76
C VAL A 174 -6.00 14.41 -0.05
N LEU A 175 -5.94 14.57 1.27
CA LEU A 175 -7.09 14.90 2.11
C LEU A 175 -7.22 16.40 2.25
N HIS A 176 -8.40 16.88 1.94
CA HIS A 176 -8.78 18.27 2.06
C HIS A 176 -9.80 18.43 3.18
N HIS A 177 -9.52 19.38 4.06
CA HIS A 177 -10.47 19.87 5.04
C HIS A 177 -10.13 21.32 5.41
N PRO A 178 -11.07 22.28 5.38
CA PRO A 178 -10.78 23.71 5.55
C PRO A 178 -9.96 24.08 6.79
N PHE A 179 -10.11 23.31 7.87
CA PHE A 179 -9.43 23.53 9.14
C PHE A 179 -8.07 22.81 9.30
N ILE A 180 -7.56 22.12 8.28
CA ILE A 180 -6.24 21.48 8.35
C ILE A 180 -5.14 22.53 8.57
N SER A 181 -5.19 23.69 7.91
CA SER A 181 -4.21 24.77 8.14
C SER A 181 -4.28 25.37 9.54
N ALA A 182 -5.45 25.31 10.20
CA ALA A 182 -5.65 25.84 11.55
C ALA A 182 -5.04 24.94 12.64
N LEU A 183 -4.71 23.68 12.31
CA LEU A 183 -4.05 22.78 13.25
C LEU A 183 -2.64 23.28 13.57
N ARG A 184 -2.30 23.30 14.87
CA ARG A 184 -0.91 23.51 15.30
C ARG A 184 -0.10 22.25 14.99
N HIS A 185 0.50 22.19 13.81
CA HIS A 185 1.23 21.02 13.29
C HIS A 185 2.21 20.39 14.29
N ALA A 186 3.00 21.20 15.01
CA ALA A 186 3.92 20.68 16.02
C ALA A 186 3.21 19.90 17.14
N ALA A 187 2.07 20.40 17.61
CA ALA A 187 1.25 19.72 18.62
C ALA A 187 0.57 18.48 18.02
N PHE A 188 0.00 18.60 16.81
CA PHE A 188 -0.62 17.48 16.09
C PHE A 188 0.36 16.31 15.92
N PHE A 189 1.56 16.55 15.38
CA PHE A 189 2.55 15.49 15.15
C PHE A 189 3.14 14.95 16.46
N SER A 190 3.23 15.76 17.52
CA SER A 190 3.61 15.27 18.85
C SER A 190 2.58 14.27 19.39
N LEU A 191 1.29 14.55 19.21
CA LEU A 191 0.21 13.63 19.59
C LEU A 191 0.18 12.38 18.69
N CYS A 192 0.39 12.51 17.38
CA CYS A 192 0.54 11.37 16.48
C CYS A 192 1.64 10.42 16.97
N LYS A 193 2.82 10.96 17.29
CA LYS A 193 3.96 10.20 17.81
C LYS A 193 3.64 9.49 19.13
N GLN A 194 2.94 10.16 20.05
CA GLN A 194 2.51 9.55 21.33
C GLN A 194 1.54 8.37 21.12
N ARG A 195 0.75 8.38 20.04
CA ARG A 195 -0.15 7.28 19.65
C ARG A 195 0.52 6.20 18.79
N GLY A 196 1.83 6.30 18.55
CA GLY A 196 2.53 5.38 17.66
C GLY A 196 2.22 5.58 16.17
N LEU A 197 1.58 6.69 15.80
CA LEU A 197 1.30 7.09 14.42
C LEU A 197 2.48 7.90 13.88
N SER A 198 3.65 7.28 13.84
CA SER A 198 4.86 7.89 13.27
C SER A 198 5.68 6.84 12.56
N PHE A 199 6.40 7.23 11.52
CA PHE A 199 7.33 6.35 10.84
C PHE A 199 8.54 6.05 11.72
N ASP A 200 8.85 4.77 11.87
CA ASP A 200 10.05 4.26 12.51
C ASP A 200 11.08 3.87 11.43
N VAL A 201 12.21 4.56 11.45
CA VAL A 201 13.31 4.40 10.51
C VAL A 201 13.99 3.03 10.64
N HIS A 202 14.01 2.45 11.84
CA HIS A 202 14.67 1.17 12.09
C HIS A 202 13.85 0.01 11.55
N THR A 203 12.55 -0.01 11.85
CA THR A 203 11.65 -1.06 11.33
C THR A 203 11.21 -0.79 9.89
N ARG A 204 11.35 0.45 9.41
CA ARG A 204 10.83 0.94 8.12
C ARG A 204 9.32 0.69 8.01
N THR A 205 8.60 0.99 9.09
CA THR A 205 7.14 0.86 9.19
C THR A 205 6.56 2.06 9.95
N GLY A 206 5.25 2.28 9.84
CA GLY A 206 4.56 3.40 10.47
C GLY A 206 3.97 4.37 9.44
N VAL A 207 3.63 5.57 9.92
CA VAL A 207 2.91 6.58 9.12
C VAL A 207 3.88 7.64 8.61
N VAL A 208 3.95 7.79 7.29
CA VAL A 208 4.61 8.91 6.63
C VAL A 208 3.54 9.94 6.28
N TYR A 209 3.74 11.18 6.72
CA TYR A 209 2.85 12.30 6.44
C TYR A 209 3.37 13.08 5.23
N HIS A 210 2.51 13.38 4.26
CA HIS A 210 2.83 14.30 3.19
C HIS A 210 2.04 15.60 3.35
N LEU A 211 2.75 16.71 3.34
CA LEU A 211 2.23 18.06 3.52
C LEU A 211 2.32 18.80 2.18
N VAL A 212 1.60 18.29 1.17
CA VAL A 212 1.70 18.76 -0.23
C VAL A 212 1.49 20.26 -0.31
N ASP A 213 0.45 20.77 0.34
CA ASP A 213 0.21 22.20 0.49
C ASP A 213 -0.78 22.46 1.63
N VAL A 214 -0.29 22.34 2.86
CA VAL A 214 -1.14 22.53 4.05
C VAL A 214 -1.48 24.00 4.26
N LEU A 215 -0.54 24.90 3.99
CA LEU A 215 -0.69 26.33 4.31
C LEU A 215 -1.59 27.06 3.30
N LEU A 216 -1.59 26.66 2.03
CA LEU A 216 -2.38 27.33 1.00
C LEU A 216 -3.61 26.52 0.59
N CYS A 217 -3.53 25.18 0.60
CA CYS A 217 -4.61 24.33 0.11
C CYS A 217 -5.28 23.48 1.18
N ASN A 218 -4.92 23.57 2.46
CA ASN A 218 -5.50 22.77 3.53
C ASN A 218 -5.42 21.25 3.25
N CYS A 219 -4.32 20.82 2.62
CA CYS A 219 -4.15 19.45 2.12
C CYS A 219 -3.12 18.67 2.93
N LEU A 220 -3.53 17.53 3.47
CA LEU A 220 -2.69 16.58 4.22
C LEU A 220 -2.87 15.18 3.63
N GLY A 221 -1.90 14.29 3.77
CA GLY A 221 -2.22 12.87 3.69
C GLY A 221 -1.20 11.96 4.32
N PHE A 222 -1.48 10.67 4.21
CA PHE A 222 -0.85 9.60 4.94
C PHE A 222 -0.45 8.49 3.99
N LEU A 223 0.76 7.98 4.19
CA LEU A 223 1.24 6.72 3.66
C LEU A 223 1.54 5.81 4.85
N CYS A 224 0.67 4.83 5.08
CA CYS A 224 0.76 3.87 6.17
C CYS A 224 1.50 2.62 5.70
N ILE A 225 2.67 2.33 6.27
CA ILE A 225 3.55 1.25 5.84
C ILE A 225 3.61 0.18 6.92
N ALA A 226 3.38 -1.08 6.56
CA ALA A 226 3.46 -2.20 7.51
C ALA A 226 3.91 -3.51 6.84
N GLY A 227 4.03 -4.57 7.64
CA GLY A 227 4.35 -5.91 7.14
C GLY A 227 3.15 -6.71 6.66
N SER A 228 1.92 -6.25 6.92
CA SER A 228 0.70 -6.93 6.52
C SER A 228 -0.43 -5.97 6.18
N PHE A 229 -1.34 -6.42 5.32
CA PHE A 229 -2.53 -5.66 4.92
C PHE A 229 -3.40 -5.25 6.13
N HIS A 230 -3.63 -6.15 7.09
CA HIS A 230 -4.40 -5.86 8.30
C HIS A 230 -3.78 -4.75 9.14
N GLN A 231 -2.46 -4.74 9.30
CA GLN A 231 -1.77 -3.67 10.03
C GLN A 231 -1.87 -2.33 9.29
N CYS A 232 -1.70 -2.32 7.96
CA CYS A 232 -1.89 -1.12 7.15
C CYS A 232 -3.32 -0.58 7.26
N ALA A 233 -4.33 -1.46 7.25
CA ALA A 233 -5.72 -1.07 7.34
C ALA A 233 -6.08 -0.45 8.70
N GLY A 234 -5.60 -1.06 9.79
CA GLY A 234 -5.73 -0.48 11.13
C GLY A 234 -5.04 0.88 11.22
N MET A 235 -3.80 0.97 10.78
CA MET A 235 -3.02 2.21 10.84
C MET A 235 -3.64 3.36 10.01
N LEU A 236 -4.20 3.05 8.83
CA LEU A 236 -4.91 4.05 8.03
C LEU A 236 -6.18 4.53 8.75
N LEU A 237 -6.97 3.60 9.31
CA LEU A 237 -8.16 3.94 10.07
C LEU A 237 -7.81 4.81 11.28
N ASP A 238 -6.83 4.42 12.08
CA ASP A 238 -6.39 5.16 13.27
C ASP A 238 -5.89 6.56 12.89
N SER A 239 -5.17 6.69 11.78
CA SER A 239 -4.65 7.98 11.30
C SER A 239 -5.78 8.94 10.88
N VAL A 240 -6.75 8.44 10.11
CA VAL A 240 -7.87 9.26 9.62
C VAL A 240 -8.86 9.57 10.74
N ASP A 241 -9.15 8.62 11.62
CA ASP A 241 -10.01 8.84 12.78
C ASP A 241 -9.37 9.85 13.75
N PHE A 242 -8.06 9.76 13.96
CA PHE A 242 -7.35 10.75 14.78
C PHE A 242 -7.38 12.15 14.16
N LEU A 243 -7.16 12.27 12.85
CA LEU A 243 -7.30 13.56 12.16
C LEU A 243 -8.72 14.11 12.38
N GLN A 244 -9.76 13.30 12.21
CA GLN A 244 -11.15 13.72 12.42
C GLN A 244 -11.40 14.19 13.86
N GLN A 245 -10.86 13.50 14.87
CA GLN A 245 -10.95 13.90 16.27
C GLN A 245 -10.32 15.28 16.51
N GLN A 246 -9.14 15.54 15.93
CA GLN A 246 -8.44 16.82 16.08
C GLN A 246 -9.18 17.96 15.37
N LEU A 247 -9.78 17.69 14.20
CA LEU A 247 -10.62 18.65 13.49
C LEU A 247 -11.90 18.97 14.29
N ASN A 248 -12.56 17.95 14.86
CA ASN A 248 -13.74 18.15 15.69
C ASN A 248 -13.42 18.94 16.97
N ALA A 249 -12.29 18.66 17.62
CA ALA A 249 -11.84 19.38 18.81
C ALA A 249 -11.51 20.86 18.51
N ALA A 250 -11.16 21.18 17.26
CA ALA A 250 -10.98 22.55 16.79
C ALA A 250 -12.31 23.26 16.44
N ASN A 251 -13.47 22.70 16.86
CA ASN A 251 -14.83 23.17 16.54
C ASN A 251 -15.13 23.28 15.04
N ALA A 252 -14.50 22.44 14.22
CA ALA A 252 -14.72 22.39 12.78
C ALA A 252 -16.00 21.65 12.34
N SER A 253 -16.92 21.39 13.27
CA SER A 253 -18.12 20.57 13.09
C SER A 253 -19.23 21.22 12.26
N HIS A 254 -19.12 22.51 11.94
CA HIS A 254 -20.14 23.30 11.24
C HIS A 254 -19.60 23.98 9.97
N THR A 255 -19.23 23.20 8.95
CA THR A 255 -18.86 23.79 7.66
C THR A 255 -19.51 23.09 6.48
N GLU A 256 -20.28 23.87 5.71
CA GLU A 256 -20.86 23.56 4.41
C GLU A 256 -19.78 23.54 3.29
N GLY A 257 -18.67 22.85 3.52
CA GLY A 257 -17.55 22.76 2.59
C GLY A 257 -17.30 21.34 2.10
N ALA A 258 -16.84 21.19 0.86
CA ALA A 258 -16.41 19.90 0.33
C ALA A 258 -15.17 19.40 1.11
N CYS A 259 -15.34 18.34 1.90
CA CYS A 259 -14.24 17.61 2.54
C CYS A 259 -14.30 16.13 2.15
N ASN A 260 -13.14 15.51 1.93
CA ASN A 260 -13.04 14.10 1.57
C ASN A 260 -12.58 13.21 2.75
N VAL A 261 -12.30 13.80 3.92
CA VAL A 261 -11.88 13.09 5.13
C VAL A 261 -12.93 12.06 5.56
N ASN A 262 -14.23 12.43 5.57
CA ASN A 262 -15.32 11.53 5.95
C ASN A 262 -15.50 10.35 4.98
N ALA A 263 -15.30 10.60 3.68
CA ALA A 263 -15.37 9.56 2.66
C ALA A 263 -14.24 8.54 2.86
N LEU A 264 -13.01 9.02 3.10
CA LEU A 264 -11.90 8.14 3.44
C LEU A 264 -12.12 7.42 4.77
N LEU A 265 -12.62 8.09 5.81
CA LEU A 265 -12.88 7.47 7.11
C LEU A 265 -13.83 6.28 6.97
N THR A 266 -14.90 6.45 6.20
CA THR A 266 -15.86 5.38 5.90
C THR A 266 -15.19 4.24 5.13
N ALA A 267 -14.40 4.57 4.11
CA ALA A 267 -13.71 3.57 3.31
C ALA A 267 -12.63 2.80 4.11
N ALA A 268 -11.88 3.49 4.97
CA ALA A 268 -10.89 2.91 5.88
C ALA A 268 -11.54 2.00 6.91
N ARG A 269 -12.70 2.36 7.47
CA ARG A 269 -13.49 1.48 8.34
C ARG A 269 -13.90 0.20 7.63
N ASN A 270 -14.44 0.31 6.42
CA ASN A 270 -14.82 -0.86 5.61
C ASN A 270 -13.60 -1.74 5.29
N MET A 271 -12.47 -1.13 4.96
CA MET A 271 -11.21 -1.83 4.69
C MET A 271 -10.70 -2.58 5.92
N ALA A 272 -10.67 -1.93 7.09
CA ALA A 272 -10.25 -2.55 8.35
C ALA A 272 -11.17 -3.70 8.78
N GLN A 273 -12.49 -3.55 8.61
CA GLN A 273 -13.46 -4.61 8.86
C GLN A 273 -13.23 -5.82 7.95
N LYS A 274 -13.04 -5.61 6.65
CA LYS A 274 -12.72 -6.69 5.69
C LYS A 274 -11.43 -7.41 6.08
N ALA A 275 -10.38 -6.64 6.40
CA ALA A 275 -9.09 -7.20 6.83
C ALA A 275 -9.21 -8.04 8.11
N ALA A 276 -10.02 -7.60 9.07
CA ALA A 276 -10.28 -8.34 10.31
C ALA A 276 -11.03 -9.66 10.06
N VAL A 277 -12.02 -9.66 9.18
CA VAL A 277 -12.77 -10.86 8.79
C VAL A 277 -11.85 -11.86 8.08
N GLU A 278 -11.05 -11.42 7.11
CA GLU A 278 -10.11 -12.27 6.39
C GLU A 278 -9.07 -12.89 7.32
N ARG A 279 -8.52 -12.09 8.25
CA ARG A 279 -7.57 -12.58 9.24
C ARG A 279 -8.17 -13.66 10.14
N ARG A 280 -9.42 -13.49 10.60
CA ARG A 280 -10.13 -14.52 11.38
C ARG A 280 -10.31 -15.81 10.59
N ARG A 281 -10.63 -15.71 9.29
CA ARG A 281 -10.76 -16.88 8.40
C ARG A 281 -9.43 -17.62 8.22
N GLN A 282 -8.34 -16.88 8.03
CA GLN A 282 -6.99 -17.46 7.89
C GLN A 282 -6.55 -18.18 9.18
N ILE A 283 -6.75 -17.57 10.35
CA ILE A 283 -6.42 -18.19 11.64
C ILE A 283 -7.23 -19.49 11.84
N GLY A 284 -8.53 -19.47 11.53
CA GLY A 284 -9.37 -20.66 11.63
C GLY A 284 -8.92 -21.80 10.70
N GLN A 285 -8.53 -21.48 9.46
CA GLN A 285 -8.00 -22.46 8.51
C GLN A 285 -6.67 -23.06 8.96
N GLN A 286 -5.75 -22.25 9.50
CA GLN A 286 -4.47 -22.72 10.02
C GLN A 286 -4.67 -23.67 11.21
N GLN A 287 -5.59 -23.35 12.12
CA GLN A 287 -5.91 -24.21 13.26
C GLN A 287 -6.50 -25.55 12.82
N GLN A 288 -7.39 -25.55 11.82
CA GLN A 288 -7.95 -26.78 11.25
C GLN A 288 -6.86 -27.64 10.58
N GLN A 289 -5.95 -27.03 9.82
CA GLN A 289 -4.83 -27.76 9.20
C GLN A 289 -3.89 -28.36 10.25
N GLN A 290 -3.58 -27.63 11.33
CA GLN A 290 -2.76 -28.14 12.43
C GLN A 290 -3.43 -29.29 13.18
N GLN A 291 -4.75 -29.23 13.41
CA GLN A 291 -5.49 -30.33 14.03
C GLN A 291 -5.52 -31.59 13.14
N GLN A 292 -5.69 -31.42 11.83
CA GLN A 292 -5.63 -32.52 10.87
C GLN A 292 -4.24 -33.16 10.82
N HIS A 293 -3.18 -32.35 10.81
CA HIS A 293 -1.80 -32.84 10.83
C HIS A 293 -1.46 -33.56 12.14
N ALA A 294 -1.93 -33.05 13.29
CA ALA A 294 -1.76 -33.69 14.60
C ALA A 294 -2.49 -35.05 14.67
N SER A 295 -3.70 -35.13 14.12
CA SER A 295 -4.52 -36.36 14.11
C SER A 295 -3.92 -37.44 13.20
N GLN A 296 -3.35 -37.05 12.05
CA GLN A 296 -2.66 -37.97 11.13
C GLN A 296 -1.33 -38.47 11.71
N SER A 297 -0.58 -37.61 12.40
CA SER A 297 0.65 -37.98 13.12
C SER A 297 0.38 -39.00 14.24
N PHE A 298 -0.69 -38.80 15.02
CA PHE A 298 -1.08 -39.72 16.09
C PHE A 298 -1.51 -41.10 15.56
N ALA A 299 -2.27 -41.15 14.47
CA ALA A 299 -2.67 -42.41 13.82
C ALA A 299 -1.48 -43.21 13.24
N SER A 300 -0.40 -42.54 12.85
CA SER A 300 0.83 -43.19 12.35
C SER A 300 1.72 -43.75 13.47
N THR A 301 1.63 -43.21 14.68
CA THR A 301 2.44 -43.63 15.84
C THR A 301 1.84 -44.86 16.53
N THR A 302 0.51 -45.02 16.53
CA THR A 302 -0.19 -46.19 17.11
C THR A 302 -0.15 -47.45 16.22
N ARG A 303 0.42 -47.37 15.01
CA ARG A 303 0.59 -48.50 14.06
C ARG A 303 1.99 -49.12 14.07
N ARG A 304 2.84 -48.81 15.06
CA ARG A 304 4.11 -49.49 15.32
C ARG A 304 4.05 -50.34 16.56
#